data_AF-A0A3M1AUW2-F1
#
_entry.id   AF-A0A3M1AUW2-F1
#
_cell.length_a   1.000
_cell.length_b   1.000
_cell.length_c   1.000
_cell.angle_alpha   90.00
_cell.angle_beta   90.00
_cell.angle_gamma   90.00
#
_symmetry.space_group_name_H-M   'P 1'
#
loop_
_entity.id
_entity.type
_entity.pdbx_description
1 polymer ?
#
loop_
_entity_poly.entity_id
_entity_poly.type
_entity_poly.pdbx_seq_one_letter_code
_entity_poly.pdbx_strand_id
1 'polypeptide(L)' 'MQIVKVNKDSPMEFGPVIALPAPLLSGRGSLEMSLRQRRSVRTFAPRQLTLAEIGQLFWAMQGIT' A
#
# COMPACT_ATOMS: atom_id res chain seq x y z
N MET A 1 -19.26 -23.28 -13.81
CA MET A 1 -18.61 -22.78 -12.58
C MET A 1 -17.67 -23.86 -12.07
N GLN A 2 -16.36 -23.74 -12.29
CA GLN A 2 -15.38 -24.61 -11.63
C GLN A 2 -14.88 -23.89 -10.38
N ILE A 3 -15.17 -24.47 -9.22
CA ILE A 3 -14.61 -24.05 -7.94
C ILE A 3 -13.15 -24.51 -7.90
N VAL A 4 -12.21 -23.56 -7.89
CA VAL A 4 -10.79 -23.86 -7.63
C VAL A 4 -10.68 -24.34 -6.19
N LYS A 5 -10.37 -25.63 -6.00
CA LYS A 5 -9.95 -26.16 -4.69
C LYS A 5 -8.55 -25.61 -4.41
N VAL A 6 -8.47 -24.60 -3.54
CA VAL A 6 -7.18 -24.12 -3.03
C VAL A 6 -6.64 -25.17 -2.07
N ASN A 7 -5.57 -25.85 -2.46
CA ASN A 7 -4.88 -26.82 -1.61
C ASN A 7 -4.02 -26.06 -0.59
N LYS A 8 -4.17 -26.38 0.70
CA LYS A 8 -3.50 -25.70 1.82
C LYS A 8 -1.98 -25.89 1.82
N ASP A 9 -1.50 -26.91 1.10
CA ASP A 9 -0.11 -27.37 1.09
C ASP A 9 0.68 -26.95 -0.15
N SER A 10 0.10 -26.12 -1.03
CA SER A 10 0.87 -25.52 -2.11
C SER A 10 1.84 -24.50 -1.53
N PRO A 11 3.16 -24.56 -1.83
CA PRO A 11 4.04 -23.46 -1.49
C PRO A 11 3.47 -22.21 -2.17
N MET A 12 3.11 -21.20 -1.39
CA MET A 12 2.80 -19.89 -1.95
C MET A 12 4.10 -19.41 -2.60
N GLU A 13 4.19 -19.50 -3.92
CA GLU A 13 5.28 -18.90 -4.65
C GLU A 13 5.17 -17.38 -4.46
N PHE A 14 5.96 -16.86 -3.53
CA PHE A 14 6.11 -15.42 -3.40
C PHE A 14 6.78 -14.90 -4.68
N GLY A 15 6.18 -13.87 -5.28
CA GLY A 15 6.80 -13.17 -6.39
C GLY A 15 8.17 -12.59 -6.02
N PRO A 16 8.94 -12.09 -7.01
CA PRO A 16 10.23 -11.48 -6.75
C PRO A 16 10.12 -10.33 -5.75
N VAL A 17 11.13 -10.20 -4.87
CA VAL A 17 11.21 -9.12 -3.89
C VAL A 17 11.42 -7.80 -4.63
N ILE A 18 10.58 -6.80 -4.34
CA ILE A 18 10.65 -5.46 -4.95
C ILE A 18 11.18 -4.49 -3.89
N ALA A 19 12.30 -3.84 -4.18
CA ALA A 19 12.83 -2.77 -3.35
C ALA A 19 11.96 -1.50 -3.51
N LEU A 20 11.50 -0.94 -2.40
CA LEU A 20 10.71 0.29 -2.39
C LEU A 20 11.64 1.52 -2.32
N PRO A 21 11.26 2.64 -2.93
CA PRO A 21 11.99 3.90 -2.78
C PRO A 21 12.05 4.35 -1.32
N ALA A 22 13.09 5.09 -0.95
CA ALA A 22 13.20 5.71 0.37
C ALA A 22 12.01 6.65 0.64
N PRO A 23 11.48 6.68 1.88
CA PRO A 23 10.35 7.51 2.23
C PRO A 23 10.73 8.99 2.30
N LEU A 24 9.76 9.84 1.99
CA LEU A 24 9.82 11.28 2.25
C LEU A 24 9.50 11.54 3.72
N LEU A 25 10.44 12.17 4.42
CA LEU A 25 10.29 12.54 5.83
C LEU A 25 9.58 13.89 6.02
N SER A 26 9.54 14.72 4.98
CA SER A 26 8.82 15.98 4.95
C SER A 26 7.64 15.90 4.00
N GLY A 27 6.43 15.99 4.56
CA GLY A 27 5.18 16.03 3.80
C GLY A 27 4.82 17.44 3.33
N ARG A 28 3.91 17.53 2.34
CA ARG A 28 3.40 18.81 1.82
C ARG A 28 2.33 19.47 2.69
N GLY A 29 1.78 18.76 3.68
CA GLY A 29 0.68 19.22 4.52
C GLY A 29 0.93 18.95 5.99
N SER A 30 0.17 19.63 6.85
CA SER A 30 0.26 19.42 8.30
C SER A 30 -0.54 18.19 8.74
N LEU A 31 -0.22 17.70 9.94
CA LEU A 31 -0.96 16.60 10.56
C LEU A 31 -2.42 17.01 10.82
N GLU A 32 -2.65 18.23 11.30
CA GLU A 32 -3.98 18.79 11.59
C GLU A 32 -4.85 18.84 10.32
N MET A 33 -4.27 19.24 9.19
CA MET A 33 -4.98 19.21 7.91
C MET A 33 -5.39 17.79 7.51
N SER A 34 -4.50 16.82 7.73
CA SER A 34 -4.74 15.40 7.41
C SER A 34 -5.84 14.80 8.29
N LEU A 35 -5.82 15.11 9.58
CA LEU A 35 -6.86 14.70 10.54
C LEU A 35 -8.22 15.31 10.19
N ARG A 36 -8.27 16.60 9.84
CA ARG A 36 -9.50 17.29 9.44
C ARG A 36 -10.13 16.69 8.17
N GLN A 37 -9.31 16.21 7.24
CA GLN A 37 -9.78 15.68 5.95
C GLN A 37 -10.08 14.17 5.96
N ARG A 38 -9.72 13.45 7.02
CA ARG A 38 -9.81 11.98 7.09
C ARG A 38 -11.25 11.49 6.96
N ARG A 39 -11.50 10.68 5.94
CA ARG A 39 -12.78 10.01 5.66
C ARG A 39 -12.54 8.68 4.97
N SER A 40 -13.47 7.73 5.10
CA SER A 40 -13.44 6.51 4.29
C SER A 40 -13.83 6.81 2.85
N VAL A 41 -13.00 6.36 1.90
CA VAL A 41 -13.26 6.46 0.45
C VAL A 41 -13.55 5.05 -0.08
N ARG A 42 -14.59 4.92 -0.91
CA ARG A 42 -15.05 3.62 -1.46
C ARG A 42 -15.15 3.61 -2.99
N THR A 43 -14.68 4.67 -3.63
CA THR A 43 -14.61 4.81 -5.08
C THR A 43 -13.19 5.24 -5.41
N PHE A 44 -12.48 4.43 -6.20
CA PHE A 44 -11.05 4.63 -6.48
C PHE A 44 -10.85 5.00 -7.95
N ALA A 45 -9.81 5.78 -8.23
CA ALA A 45 -9.41 6.08 -9.59
C ALA A 45 -8.86 4.82 -10.28
N PRO A 46 -8.98 4.67 -11.61
CA PRO A 46 -8.41 3.54 -12.35
C PRO A 46 -6.87 3.60 -12.43
N ARG A 47 -6.27 4.74 -12.05
CA ARG A 47 -4.82 4.95 -12.05
C ARG A 47 -4.18 4.07 -10.96
N GLN A 48 -3.17 3.31 -11.36
CA GLN A 48 -2.33 2.58 -10.42
C GLN A 48 -1.48 3.53 -9.57
N LEU A 49 -1.20 3.13 -8.34
CA LEU A 49 -0.21 3.81 -7.50
C LEU A 49 1.20 3.50 -8.02
N THR A 50 2.07 4.51 -7.93
CA THR A 50 3.49 4.34 -8.17
C THR A 50 4.16 3.62 -7.00
N LEU A 51 5.33 3.01 -7.23
CA LEU A 51 6.11 2.38 -6.16
C LEU A 51 6.48 3.37 -5.04
N ALA A 52 6.69 4.65 -5.38
CA ALA A 52 6.93 5.70 -4.40
C ALA A 52 5.69 5.99 -3.53
N GLU A 53 4.50 6.07 -4.13
CA GLU A 53 3.23 6.24 -3.39
C GLU A 53 2.97 5.05 -2.44
N ILE A 54 3.22 3.82 -2.91
CA ILE A 54 3.05 2.59 -2.10
C ILE A 54 4.09 2.55 -0.96
N GLY A 55 5.36 2.79 -1.27
CA GLY A 55 6.43 2.81 -0.28
C GLY A 55 6.20 3.85 0.81
N GLN A 56 5.77 5.05 0.43
CA GLN A 56 5.42 6.09 1.38
C GLN A 56 4.27 5.67 2.31
N LEU A 57 3.22 5.04 1.75
CA LEU A 57 2.08 4.57 2.53
C LEU A 57 2.50 3.49 3.53
N PHE A 58 3.30 2.52 3.11
CA PHE A 58 3.78 1.44 3.97
C PHE A 58 4.66 1.95 5.10
N TRP A 59 5.60 2.86 4.78
CA TRP A 59 6.41 3.53 5.80
C TRP A 59 5.53 4.29 6.81
N ALA A 60 4.56 5.07 6.34
CA ALA A 60 3.68 5.85 7.22
C ALA A 60 2.79 4.96 8.13
N MET A 61 2.48 3.73 7.71
CA MET A 61 1.63 2.80 8.47
C MET A 61 2.40 1.95 9.47
N GLN A 62 3.56 1.42 9.10
CA GLN A 62 4.31 0.45 9.92
C GLN A 62 5.62 1.00 10.50
N GLY A 63 6.11 2.14 10.03
CA GLY A 63 7.21 2.87 10.66
C GLY A 63 8.61 2.30 10.46
N ILE A 64 8.82 1.30 9.60
CA ILE A 64 10.15 0.80 9.21
C ILE A 64 10.17 0.52 7.70
N THR A 65 11.11 1.15 6.99
CA THR A 65 11.54 0.85 5.62
C THR A 65 13.05 0.75 5.60
#